data_AF-A0A7S2M004-F1
#
_entry.id   AF-A0A7S2M004-F1
#
_cell.length_a   1.000
_cell.length_b   1.000
_cell.length_c   1.000
_cell.angle_alpha   90.00
_cell.angle_beta   90.00
_cell.angle_gamma   90.00
#
_symmetry.space_group_name_H-M   'P 1'
#
loop_
_entity.id
_entity.type
_entity.pdbx_description
1 polymer ?
#
loop_
_entity_poly.entity_id
_entity_poly.type
_entity_poly.pdbx_seq_one_letter_code
_entity_poly.pdbx_strand_id
1 'polypeptide(L)'
;CPASWSATQLHEHLVDFLATPPDTDLVLRHEGTVVTSASGTVDALAGASGRLELQAVLKWHFAEAAEANPNDALIEAAGWGHVDSVKRLLALEANPRTEATPELRQRRGLNEGSTALHAAAREGREEAVDALAKACANLNSKANGITALELAAKGGHAAVVDLLVEAGAWDSIEDSDQLDALEWAADGGHAEIVRLLLARGPTELAQHLFLLARVAEAGHTGVVEALAEAGADVDRAPDGIPALSLAAEEGHAAVVEALVKAGARIDETALQGAAEAGHLAVVQLLAARGADLEAGSPVVEAARRGHVAVVEALAEAGADIDAEDDRGRTALRWAAFEGHSAVVQLLAARGADSEAGSPITEAGSSD
;
A
#
# COMPACT_ATOMS: atom_id res chain seq x y z
N CYS A 1 43.60 -1.05 -7.74
CA CYS A 1 43.94 -1.07 -6.30
C CYS A 1 45.39 -0.67 -6.08
N PRO A 2 45.73 0.24 -5.15
CA PRO A 2 47.11 0.51 -4.80
C PRO A 2 47.67 -0.65 -3.97
N ALA A 3 48.89 -1.08 -4.26
CA ALA A 3 49.52 -2.30 -3.74
C ALA A 3 49.98 -2.21 -2.27
N SER A 4 49.55 -1.20 -1.51
CA SER A 4 50.05 -0.88 -0.17
C SER A 4 49.06 -1.10 0.96
N TRP A 5 47.81 -1.46 0.66
CA TRP A 5 46.80 -1.68 1.69
C TRP A 5 46.88 -3.12 2.21
N SER A 6 46.92 -3.28 3.53
CA SER A 6 46.71 -4.60 4.13
C SER A 6 45.24 -5.02 3.98
N ALA A 7 44.97 -6.34 3.94
CA ALA A 7 43.61 -6.87 3.76
C ALA A 7 42.62 -6.33 4.80
N THR A 8 43.09 -6.09 6.04
CA THR A 8 42.28 -5.50 7.13
C THR A 8 41.93 -4.03 6.88
N GLN A 9 42.85 -3.25 6.31
CA GLN A 9 42.61 -1.84 5.96
C GLN A 9 41.67 -1.68 4.76
N LEU A 10 41.74 -2.62 3.81
CA LEU A 10 40.78 -2.72 2.71
C LEU A 10 39.40 -3.13 3.22
N HIS A 11 39.34 -4.04 4.19
CA HIS A 11 38.11 -4.50 4.84
C HIS A 11 37.40 -3.39 5.63
N GLU A 12 38.11 -2.66 6.50
CA GLU A 12 37.52 -1.56 7.27
C GLU A 12 36.97 -0.45 6.36
N HIS A 13 37.70 -0.09 5.29
CA HIS A 13 37.23 0.92 4.34
C HIS A 13 36.09 0.46 3.42
N LEU A 14 36.01 -0.83 3.06
CA LEU A 14 34.92 -1.38 2.24
C LEU A 14 33.63 -1.58 3.04
N VAL A 15 33.75 -1.91 4.34
CA VAL A 15 32.60 -1.98 5.25
C VAL A 15 31.98 -0.59 5.44
N ASP A 16 32.78 0.46 5.62
CA ASP A 16 32.30 1.84 5.66
C ASP A 16 31.69 2.31 4.31
N PHE A 17 32.23 1.84 3.18
CA PHE A 17 31.72 2.13 1.84
C PHE A 17 30.36 1.47 1.54
N LEU A 18 30.11 0.26 2.06
CA LEU A 18 28.85 -0.46 1.87
C LEU A 18 27.78 -0.09 2.91
N ALA A 19 28.16 0.60 4.00
CA ALA A 19 27.25 1.06 5.04
C ALA A 19 26.73 2.49 4.83
N THR A 20 27.24 3.24 3.86
CA THR A 20 26.80 4.62 3.56
C THR A 20 25.69 4.65 2.50
N PRO A 21 24.62 5.44 2.70
CA PRO A 21 23.53 5.56 1.73
C PRO A 21 24.00 6.21 0.42
N PRO A 22 23.35 5.90 -0.72
CA PRO A 22 23.88 6.14 -2.07
C PRO A 22 24.16 7.61 -2.45
N ASP A 23 23.67 8.60 -1.69
CA ASP A 23 23.76 10.03 -2.04
C ASP A 23 24.80 10.83 -1.23
N THR A 24 25.74 10.17 -0.53
CA THR A 24 26.80 10.89 0.19
C THR A 24 28.06 11.03 -0.67
N ASP A 25 28.39 12.25 -1.11
CA ASP A 25 29.63 12.54 -1.84
C ASP A 25 30.85 12.28 -0.93
N LEU A 26 31.47 11.12 -1.09
CA LEU A 26 32.66 10.72 -0.36
C LEU A 26 33.93 11.12 -1.12
N VAL A 27 34.65 12.09 -0.59
CA VAL A 27 35.97 12.50 -1.09
C VAL A 27 37.04 11.60 -0.48
N LEU A 28 37.50 10.61 -1.25
CA LEU A 28 38.67 9.80 -0.88
C LEU A 28 39.95 10.64 -1.05
N ARG A 29 40.75 10.78 0.02
CA ARG A 29 42.07 11.44 -0.03
C ARG A 29 43.17 10.47 0.36
N HIS A 30 44.08 10.19 -0.58
CA HIS A 30 45.39 9.63 -0.28
C HIS A 30 46.43 10.09 -1.32
N GLU A 31 47.64 10.43 -0.85
CA GLU A 31 48.79 10.91 -1.64
C GLU A 31 48.50 12.05 -2.65
N GLY A 32 47.82 13.10 -2.20
CA GLY A 32 47.72 14.36 -2.96
C GLY A 32 46.80 14.34 -4.18
N THR A 33 46.10 13.23 -4.46
CA THR A 33 45.10 13.17 -5.53
C THR A 33 43.71 13.17 -4.91
N VAL A 34 42.91 14.18 -5.25
CA VAL A 34 41.52 14.32 -4.80
C VAL A 34 40.63 13.80 -5.93
N VAL A 35 39.91 12.70 -5.70
CA VAL A 35 38.87 12.24 -6.62
C VAL A 35 37.54 12.74 -6.05
N THR A 36 36.94 13.70 -6.73
CA THR A 36 35.58 14.19 -6.43
C THR A 36 34.63 13.65 -7.48
N SER A 37 33.53 13.03 -7.05
CA SER A 37 32.38 12.67 -7.88
C SER A 37 31.65 13.93 -8.36
N ALA A 38 32.17 14.58 -9.40
CA ALA A 38 31.37 15.51 -10.17
C ALA A 38 30.59 14.70 -11.21
N SER A 39 29.29 14.52 -10.96
CA SER A 39 28.22 14.23 -11.92
C SER A 39 28.46 13.10 -12.92
N GLY A 40 27.72 12.01 -12.74
CA GLY A 40 27.34 11.13 -13.84
C GLY A 40 28.09 9.81 -13.92
N THR A 41 27.28 8.75 -13.85
CA THR A 41 27.55 7.38 -14.32
C THR A 41 28.57 6.55 -13.53
N VAL A 42 28.01 5.61 -12.76
CA VAL A 42 28.64 4.39 -12.23
C VAL A 42 29.24 3.51 -13.36
N ASP A 43 29.00 3.84 -14.64
CA ASP A 43 29.56 3.16 -15.80
C ASP A 43 31.07 3.40 -16.03
N ALA A 44 31.66 4.46 -15.47
CA ALA A 44 33.09 4.76 -15.72
C ALA A 44 34.08 3.90 -14.90
N LEU A 45 33.61 3.24 -13.82
CA LEU A 45 34.43 2.29 -13.04
C LEU A 45 34.27 0.84 -13.53
N ALA A 46 33.43 0.60 -14.54
CA ALA A 46 33.20 -0.71 -15.14
C ALA A 46 34.24 -1.03 -16.24
N GLY A 47 35.53 -0.92 -15.92
CA GLY A 47 36.54 -1.70 -16.63
C GLY A 47 36.40 -3.16 -16.21
N ALA A 48 36.38 -4.10 -17.16
CA ALA A 48 36.04 -5.53 -16.96
C ALA A 48 36.72 -6.23 -15.76
N SER A 49 37.84 -5.72 -15.27
CA SER A 49 38.55 -6.16 -14.06
C SER A 49 37.85 -5.79 -12.73
N GLY A 50 37.16 -4.65 -12.65
CA GLY A 50 36.50 -4.20 -11.42
C GLY A 50 35.21 -4.96 -11.08
N ARG A 51 34.44 -5.41 -12.10
CA ARG A 51 33.29 -6.31 -11.90
C ARG A 51 33.73 -7.70 -11.46
N LEU A 52 34.83 -8.20 -12.00
CA LEU A 52 35.42 -9.49 -11.60
C LEU A 52 35.99 -9.42 -10.18
N GLU A 53 36.59 -8.30 -9.78
CA GLU A 53 37.14 -8.11 -8.43
C GLU A 53 36.03 -7.92 -7.37
N LEU A 54 34.94 -7.20 -7.66
CA LEU A 54 33.76 -7.13 -6.76
C LEU A 54 33.03 -8.48 -6.66
N GLN A 55 32.87 -9.20 -7.77
CA GLN A 55 32.34 -10.57 -7.73
C GLN A 55 33.31 -11.55 -7.05
N ALA A 56 34.62 -11.34 -7.14
CA ALA A 56 35.62 -12.16 -6.47
C ALA A 56 35.67 -11.86 -4.97
N VAL A 57 35.52 -10.60 -4.57
CA VAL A 57 35.45 -10.17 -3.16
C VAL A 57 34.14 -10.62 -2.53
N LEU A 58 33.01 -10.56 -3.25
CA LEU A 58 31.76 -11.19 -2.83
C LEU A 58 31.93 -12.72 -2.76
N LYS A 59 32.51 -13.37 -3.77
CA LYS A 59 32.83 -14.82 -3.73
C LYS A 59 33.75 -15.19 -2.56
N TRP A 60 34.67 -14.30 -2.18
CA TRP A 60 35.66 -14.53 -1.11
C TRP A 60 35.05 -14.30 0.27
N HIS A 61 34.28 -13.22 0.47
CA HIS A 61 33.51 -13.00 1.69
C HIS A 61 32.42 -14.07 1.91
N PHE A 62 31.74 -14.51 0.84
CA PHE A 62 30.80 -15.62 0.94
C PHE A 62 31.49 -16.96 1.20
N ALA A 63 32.74 -17.18 0.75
CA ALA A 63 33.44 -18.42 1.01
C ALA A 63 33.86 -18.56 2.49
N GLU A 64 34.44 -17.52 3.07
CA GLU A 64 34.93 -17.55 4.47
C GLU A 64 33.78 -17.47 5.48
N ALA A 65 32.74 -16.66 5.20
CA ALA A 65 31.54 -16.60 6.02
C ALA A 65 30.67 -17.87 5.93
N ALA A 66 30.63 -18.54 4.77
CA ALA A 66 29.93 -19.82 4.61
C ALA A 66 30.62 -20.98 5.34
N GLU A 67 31.95 -20.96 5.48
CA GLU A 67 32.67 -21.96 6.26
C GLU A 67 32.43 -21.81 7.77
N ALA A 68 32.21 -20.59 8.26
CA ALA A 68 31.97 -20.32 9.68
C ALA A 68 30.48 -20.39 10.07
N ASN A 69 29.57 -19.87 9.23
CA ASN A 69 28.13 -19.89 9.46
C ASN A 69 27.35 -20.00 8.14
N PRO A 70 27.21 -21.22 7.59
CA PRO A 70 26.57 -21.44 6.28
C PRO A 70 25.09 -21.06 6.27
N ASN A 71 24.41 -21.09 7.42
CA ASN A 71 22.98 -20.78 7.53
C ASN A 71 22.72 -19.27 7.48
N ASP A 72 23.51 -18.46 8.18
CA ASP A 72 23.43 -17.00 8.06
C ASP A 72 23.83 -16.52 6.66
N ALA A 73 24.86 -17.14 6.07
CA ALA A 73 25.23 -16.88 4.68
C ALA A 73 24.09 -17.21 3.71
N LEU A 74 23.33 -18.28 3.98
CA LEU A 74 22.14 -18.65 3.20
C LEU A 74 21.03 -17.60 3.33
N ILE A 75 20.77 -17.11 4.55
CA ILE A 75 19.77 -16.06 4.80
C ILE A 75 20.14 -14.76 4.06
N GLU A 76 21.41 -14.36 4.10
CA GLU A 76 21.86 -13.18 3.37
C GLU A 76 21.80 -13.38 1.86
N ALA A 77 22.32 -14.49 1.34
CA ALA A 77 22.27 -14.81 -0.08
C ALA A 77 20.82 -14.83 -0.59
N ALA A 78 19.90 -15.36 0.21
CA ALA A 78 18.48 -15.40 -0.10
C ALA A 78 17.85 -13.99 -0.16
N GLY A 79 18.11 -13.11 0.82
CA GLY A 79 17.60 -11.74 0.80
C GLY A 79 18.15 -10.88 -0.35
N TRP A 80 19.44 -11.04 -0.68
CA TRP A 80 20.06 -10.35 -1.81
C TRP A 80 19.70 -10.93 -3.18
N GLY A 81 19.06 -12.10 -3.24
CA GLY A 81 18.72 -12.78 -4.49
C GLY A 81 19.93 -13.42 -5.20
N HIS A 82 20.98 -13.79 -4.47
CA HIS A 82 22.15 -14.46 -5.02
C HIS A 82 21.89 -15.97 -5.20
N VAL A 83 21.10 -16.32 -6.22
CA VAL A 83 20.59 -17.68 -6.45
C VAL A 83 21.69 -18.73 -6.56
N ASP A 84 22.81 -18.42 -7.24
CA ASP A 84 23.94 -19.35 -7.35
C ASP A 84 24.58 -19.63 -5.99
N SER A 85 24.67 -18.60 -5.13
CA SER A 85 25.14 -18.75 -3.76
C SER A 85 24.16 -19.56 -2.92
N VAL A 86 22.85 -19.31 -3.05
CA VAL A 86 21.79 -20.08 -2.38
C VAL A 86 21.90 -21.57 -2.75
N LYS A 87 21.95 -21.89 -4.05
CA LYS A 87 22.07 -23.27 -4.54
C LYS A 87 23.35 -23.95 -4.05
N ARG A 88 24.48 -23.23 -4.05
CA ARG A 88 25.75 -23.73 -3.55
C ARG A 88 25.73 -23.99 -2.04
N LEU A 89 25.15 -23.09 -1.26
CA LEU A 89 25.06 -23.23 0.20
C LEU A 89 24.15 -24.41 0.59
N LEU A 90 23.02 -24.58 -0.10
CA LEU A 90 22.16 -25.74 0.06
C LEU A 90 22.89 -27.05 -0.29
N ALA A 91 23.72 -27.06 -1.34
CA ALA A 91 24.56 -28.20 -1.69
C ALA A 91 25.68 -28.49 -0.67
N LEU A 92 26.05 -27.51 0.16
CA LEU A 92 26.99 -27.63 1.28
C LEU A 92 26.28 -27.95 2.62
N GLU A 93 25.05 -28.48 2.56
CA GLU A 93 24.24 -28.85 3.74
C GLU A 93 23.82 -27.67 4.64
N ALA A 94 23.80 -26.44 4.13
CA ALA A 94 23.14 -25.34 4.82
C ALA A 94 21.65 -25.68 5.04
N ASN A 95 21.17 -25.53 6.27
CA ASN A 95 19.81 -25.88 6.63
C ASN A 95 18.88 -24.67 6.39
N PRO A 96 17.95 -24.73 5.41
CA PRO A 96 17.06 -23.61 5.10
C PRO A 96 16.02 -23.32 6.20
N ARG A 97 15.93 -24.19 7.22
CA ARG A 97 15.03 -24.04 8.37
C ARG A 97 15.67 -23.28 9.53
N THR A 98 16.97 -22.99 9.44
CA THR A 98 17.67 -22.29 10.51
C THR A 98 17.27 -20.82 10.54
N GLU A 99 17.06 -20.32 11.76
CA GLU A 99 16.75 -18.92 12.04
C GLU A 99 18.03 -18.07 12.10
N ALA A 100 17.91 -16.79 11.75
CA ALA A 100 18.99 -15.83 11.80
C ALA A 100 19.54 -15.69 13.22
N THR A 101 20.87 -15.70 13.34
CA THR A 101 21.53 -15.41 14.61
C THR A 101 21.18 -14.00 15.12
N PRO A 102 21.21 -13.74 16.44
CA PRO A 102 21.00 -12.40 16.99
C PRO A 102 21.88 -11.34 16.34
N GLU A 103 23.13 -11.67 16.01
CA GLU A 103 24.09 -10.79 15.36
C GLU A 103 23.64 -10.42 13.94
N LEU A 104 23.21 -11.41 13.15
CA LEU A 104 22.68 -11.17 11.81
C LEU A 104 21.38 -10.36 11.86
N ARG A 105 20.50 -10.69 12.81
CA ARG A 105 19.23 -9.96 13.02
C ARG A 105 19.48 -8.49 13.31
N GLN A 106 20.41 -8.19 14.22
CA GLN A 106 20.77 -6.82 14.55
C GLN A 106 21.36 -6.08 13.35
N ARG A 107 22.26 -6.73 12.60
CA ARG A 107 22.93 -6.10 11.44
C ARG A 107 21.99 -5.81 10.27
N ARG A 108 20.98 -6.66 10.06
CA ARG A 108 20.07 -6.60 8.90
C ARG A 108 18.66 -6.13 9.25
N GLY A 109 18.39 -5.82 10.51
CA GLY A 109 17.04 -5.49 10.97
C GLY A 109 16.05 -6.65 10.75
N LEU A 110 16.48 -7.90 10.96
CA LEU A 110 15.59 -9.05 10.83
C LEU A 110 14.86 -9.32 12.16
N ASN A 111 13.63 -9.81 12.04
CA ASN A 111 12.79 -10.22 13.15
C ASN A 111 13.29 -11.51 13.81
N GLU A 112 12.92 -11.75 15.06
CA GLU A 112 13.10 -13.05 15.70
C GLU A 112 12.37 -14.14 14.89
N GLY A 113 12.98 -15.32 14.74
CA GLY A 113 12.45 -16.38 13.89
C GLY A 113 12.67 -16.21 12.37
N SER A 114 13.36 -15.15 11.93
CA SER A 114 13.60 -14.93 10.48
C SER A 114 14.47 -16.03 9.89
N THR A 115 13.96 -16.72 8.88
CA THR A 115 14.68 -17.74 8.08
C THR A 115 15.08 -17.18 6.71
N ALA A 116 15.81 -17.97 5.93
CA ALA A 116 16.19 -17.59 4.56
C ALA A 116 14.96 -17.34 3.67
N LEU A 117 13.87 -18.07 3.92
CA LEU A 117 12.61 -17.90 3.19
C LEU A 117 11.96 -16.55 3.50
N HIS A 118 11.94 -16.12 4.77
CA HIS A 118 11.42 -14.80 5.15
C HIS A 118 12.21 -13.66 4.50
N ALA A 119 13.54 -13.78 4.45
CA ALA A 119 14.40 -12.78 3.81
C ALA A 119 14.16 -12.71 2.29
N ALA A 120 14.09 -13.87 1.61
CA ALA A 120 13.80 -13.91 0.18
C ALA A 120 12.38 -13.40 -0.14
N ALA A 121 11.38 -13.76 0.67
CA ALA A 121 10.00 -13.38 0.44
C ALA A 121 9.76 -11.88 0.64
N ARG A 122 10.37 -11.28 1.67
CA ARG A 122 10.31 -9.84 1.93
C ARG A 122 10.86 -9.00 0.77
N GLU A 123 11.94 -9.48 0.18
CA GLU A 123 12.68 -8.80 -0.89
C GLU A 123 12.23 -9.21 -2.31
N GLY A 124 11.20 -10.06 -2.43
CA GLY A 124 10.65 -10.48 -3.73
C GLY A 124 11.59 -11.36 -4.56
N ARG A 125 12.43 -12.18 -3.92
CA ARG A 125 13.46 -12.98 -4.62
C ARG A 125 12.89 -14.33 -5.09
N GLU A 126 12.10 -14.29 -6.16
CA GLU A 126 11.40 -15.45 -6.75
C GLU A 126 12.28 -16.71 -6.90
N GLU A 127 13.39 -16.63 -7.62
CA GLU A 127 14.27 -17.78 -7.85
C GLU A 127 14.91 -18.33 -6.56
N ALA A 128 15.14 -17.47 -5.57
CA ALA A 128 15.64 -17.89 -4.26
C ALA A 128 14.55 -18.59 -3.46
N VAL A 129 13.31 -18.10 -3.50
CA VAL A 129 12.13 -18.74 -2.89
C VAL A 129 11.91 -20.13 -3.50
N ASP A 130 11.95 -20.25 -4.82
CA ASP A 130 11.81 -21.54 -5.52
C ASP A 130 12.91 -22.53 -5.11
N ALA A 131 14.17 -22.09 -5.04
CA ALA A 131 15.28 -22.92 -4.59
C ALA A 131 15.12 -23.38 -3.13
N LEU A 132 14.66 -22.50 -2.24
CA LEU A 132 14.42 -22.80 -0.83
C LEU A 132 13.24 -23.74 -0.63
N ALA A 133 12.14 -23.55 -1.37
CA ALA A 133 10.97 -24.42 -1.33
C ALA A 133 11.33 -25.85 -1.79
N LYS A 134 12.09 -25.99 -2.88
CA LYS A 134 12.61 -27.28 -3.36
C LYS A 134 13.57 -27.95 -2.37
N ALA A 135 14.25 -27.17 -1.53
CA ALA A 135 15.13 -27.66 -0.48
C ALA A 135 14.40 -27.97 0.85
N CYS A 136 13.07 -28.08 0.84
CA CYS A 136 12.26 -28.43 2.02
C CYS A 136 12.38 -27.41 3.17
N ALA A 137 12.54 -26.11 2.84
CA ALA A 137 12.36 -25.03 3.80
C ALA A 137 11.00 -25.14 4.50
N ASN A 138 10.91 -24.68 5.75
CA ASN A 138 9.62 -24.60 6.43
C ASN A 138 8.84 -23.41 5.87
N LEU A 139 7.84 -23.68 5.04
CA LEU A 139 7.05 -22.63 4.38
C LEU A 139 6.23 -21.79 5.36
N ASN A 140 5.86 -22.38 6.51
CA ASN A 140 4.96 -21.77 7.49
C ASN A 140 5.67 -21.40 8.79
N SER A 141 7.01 -21.33 8.77
CA SER A 141 7.74 -20.75 9.90
C SER A 141 7.28 -19.31 10.09
N LYS A 142 7.14 -18.87 11.34
CA LYS A 142 6.73 -17.51 11.70
C LYS A 142 7.91 -16.72 12.25
N ALA A 143 8.17 -15.54 11.70
CA ALA A 143 9.13 -14.58 12.22
C ALA A 143 8.39 -13.40 12.87
N ASN A 144 8.51 -13.24 14.20
CA ASN A 144 7.66 -12.36 15.01
C ASN A 144 6.15 -12.58 14.74
N GLY A 145 5.75 -13.84 14.57
CA GLY A 145 4.35 -14.19 14.28
C GLY A 145 3.95 -14.10 12.80
N ILE A 146 4.82 -13.59 11.92
CA ILE A 146 4.50 -13.34 10.50
C ILE A 146 5.09 -14.44 9.62
N THR A 147 4.32 -15.00 8.69
CA THR A 147 4.81 -16.00 7.72
C THR A 147 5.56 -15.36 6.54
N ALA A 148 6.30 -16.18 5.78
CA ALA A 148 6.92 -15.72 4.53
C ALA A 148 5.87 -15.29 3.48
N LEU A 149 4.70 -15.95 3.46
CA LEU A 149 3.60 -15.61 2.56
C LEU A 149 3.00 -14.24 2.90
N GLU A 150 2.77 -13.94 4.18
CA GLU A 150 2.31 -12.61 4.63
C GLU A 150 3.33 -11.51 4.28
N LEU A 151 4.64 -11.76 4.44
CA LEU A 151 5.68 -10.80 4.04
C LEU A 151 5.67 -10.53 2.54
N ALA A 152 5.47 -11.57 1.71
CA ALA A 152 5.36 -11.43 0.26
C ALA A 152 4.09 -10.67 -0.14
N ALA A 153 2.96 -10.98 0.52
CA ALA A 153 1.68 -10.30 0.33
C ALA A 153 1.78 -8.81 0.66
N LYS A 154 2.35 -8.47 1.82
CA LYS A 154 2.65 -7.09 2.23
C LYS A 154 3.56 -6.35 1.23
N GLY A 155 4.59 -7.05 0.73
CA GLY A 155 5.57 -6.51 -0.20
C GLY A 155 5.08 -6.35 -1.64
N GLY A 156 3.92 -6.91 -1.99
CA GLY A 156 3.40 -6.88 -3.37
C GLY A 156 4.08 -7.85 -4.32
N HIS A 157 4.73 -8.90 -3.79
CA HIS A 157 5.51 -9.85 -4.57
C HIS A 157 4.64 -10.99 -5.10
N ALA A 158 3.80 -10.71 -6.10
CA ALA A 158 2.79 -11.66 -6.60
C ALA A 158 3.37 -13.01 -7.05
N ALA A 159 4.50 -13.01 -7.76
CA ALA A 159 5.16 -14.24 -8.17
C ALA A 159 5.69 -15.07 -6.99
N VAL A 160 6.15 -14.43 -5.92
CA VAL A 160 6.55 -15.13 -4.68
C VAL A 160 5.32 -15.72 -3.99
N VAL A 161 4.21 -14.97 -3.92
CA VAL A 161 2.96 -15.49 -3.35
C VAL A 161 2.50 -16.72 -4.13
N ASP A 162 2.47 -16.65 -5.46
CA ASP A 162 2.06 -17.77 -6.31
C ASP A 162 2.94 -19.01 -6.07
N LEU A 163 4.27 -18.85 -6.05
CA LEU A 163 5.21 -19.93 -5.73
C LEU A 163 4.96 -20.56 -4.34
N LEU A 164 4.70 -19.74 -3.32
CA LEU A 164 4.43 -20.23 -1.96
C LEU A 164 3.09 -20.95 -1.88
N VAL A 165 2.06 -20.43 -2.55
CA VAL A 165 0.73 -21.05 -2.64
C VAL A 165 0.82 -22.38 -3.40
N GLU A 166 1.52 -22.45 -4.53
CA GLU A 166 1.76 -23.69 -5.29
C GLU A 166 2.55 -24.73 -4.48
N ALA A 167 3.48 -24.29 -3.63
CA ALA A 167 4.23 -25.14 -2.73
C ALA A 167 3.40 -25.64 -1.52
N GLY A 168 2.14 -25.21 -1.38
CA GLY A 168 1.21 -25.65 -0.35
C GLY A 168 1.28 -24.85 0.95
N ALA A 169 1.93 -23.69 0.97
CA ALA A 169 2.02 -22.84 2.17
C ALA A 169 0.64 -22.36 2.64
N TRP A 170 -0.22 -21.97 1.68
CA TRP A 170 -1.55 -21.41 1.96
C TRP A 170 -2.49 -22.38 2.69
N ASP A 171 -2.58 -23.62 2.21
CA ASP A 171 -3.54 -24.60 2.76
C ASP A 171 -3.13 -25.12 4.16
N SER A 172 -1.94 -24.75 4.63
CA SER A 172 -1.33 -25.29 5.85
C SER A 172 -1.06 -24.24 6.92
N ILE A 173 -1.49 -23.00 6.71
CA ILE A 173 -1.52 -21.93 7.71
C ILE A 173 -2.92 -21.84 8.35
N GLU A 174 -2.99 -21.19 9.52
CA GLU A 174 -4.25 -21.00 10.25
C GLU A 174 -5.13 -19.97 9.54
N ASP A 175 -6.46 -20.04 9.70
CA ASP A 175 -7.41 -19.13 9.05
C ASP A 175 -7.12 -17.64 9.35
N SER A 176 -6.60 -17.34 10.54
CA SER A 176 -6.16 -15.99 10.91
C SER A 176 -4.97 -15.52 10.08
N ASP A 177 -4.02 -16.40 9.77
CA ASP A 177 -2.84 -16.06 8.96
C ASP A 177 -3.24 -15.89 7.49
N GLN A 178 -4.21 -16.68 7.00
CA GLN A 178 -4.79 -16.52 5.67
C GLN A 178 -5.48 -15.16 5.54
N LEU A 179 -6.25 -14.78 6.56
CA LEU A 179 -6.89 -13.48 6.63
C LEU A 179 -5.86 -12.36 6.69
N ASP A 180 -4.86 -12.45 7.56
CA ASP A 180 -3.80 -11.45 7.67
C ASP A 180 -3.12 -11.26 6.32
N ALA A 181 -2.69 -12.33 5.64
CA ALA A 181 -2.07 -12.25 4.33
C ALA A 181 -2.94 -11.52 3.29
N LEU A 182 -4.25 -11.81 3.28
CA LEU A 182 -5.20 -11.10 2.42
C LEU A 182 -5.31 -9.62 2.79
N GLU A 183 -5.37 -9.30 4.08
CA GLU A 183 -5.44 -7.93 4.59
C GLU A 183 -4.18 -7.12 4.27
N TRP A 184 -2.99 -7.70 4.41
CA TRP A 184 -1.72 -7.08 4.03
C TRP A 184 -1.66 -6.78 2.53
N ALA A 185 -2.12 -7.71 1.69
CA ALA A 185 -2.17 -7.51 0.24
C ALA A 185 -3.18 -6.40 -0.12
N ALA A 186 -4.34 -6.42 0.51
CA ALA A 186 -5.41 -5.45 0.30
C ALA A 186 -5.00 -4.03 0.70
N ASP A 187 -4.34 -3.86 1.86
CA ASP A 187 -3.79 -2.57 2.31
C ASP A 187 -2.74 -2.01 1.37
N GLY A 188 -1.91 -2.89 0.81
CA GLY A 188 -0.90 -2.53 -0.16
C GLY A 188 -1.46 -2.21 -1.56
N GLY A 189 -2.76 -2.42 -1.79
CA GLY A 189 -3.39 -2.26 -3.10
C GLY A 189 -3.02 -3.37 -4.10
N HIS A 190 -2.51 -4.51 -3.63
CA HIS A 190 -1.96 -5.59 -4.46
C HIS A 190 -3.06 -6.50 -5.01
N ALA A 191 -3.84 -5.96 -5.94
CA ALA A 191 -5.02 -6.62 -6.50
C ALA A 191 -4.76 -8.00 -7.13
N GLU A 192 -3.58 -8.22 -7.72
CA GLU A 192 -3.19 -9.52 -8.26
C GLU A 192 -3.07 -10.58 -7.16
N ILE A 193 -2.43 -10.23 -6.04
CA ILE A 193 -2.28 -11.10 -4.87
C ILE A 193 -3.65 -11.40 -4.27
N VAL A 194 -4.50 -10.38 -4.11
CA VAL A 194 -5.87 -10.56 -3.61
C VAL A 194 -6.64 -11.56 -4.48
N ARG A 195 -6.58 -11.45 -5.81
CA ARG A 195 -7.23 -12.43 -6.72
C ARG A 195 -6.66 -13.83 -6.56
N LEU A 196 -5.33 -13.97 -6.47
CA LEU A 196 -4.67 -15.26 -6.28
C LEU A 196 -5.12 -15.93 -4.97
N LEU A 197 -5.14 -15.18 -3.87
CA LEU A 197 -5.54 -15.68 -2.55
C LEU A 197 -7.03 -16.03 -2.52
N LEU A 198 -7.92 -15.17 -3.05
CA LEU A 198 -9.36 -15.43 -3.10
C LEU A 198 -9.76 -16.59 -4.02
N ALA A 199 -8.97 -16.87 -5.07
CA ALA A 199 -9.20 -18.02 -5.94
C ALA A 199 -8.87 -19.37 -5.26
N ARG A 200 -8.11 -19.34 -4.17
CA ARG A 200 -7.64 -20.54 -3.45
C ARG A 200 -8.24 -20.67 -2.04
N GLY A 201 -8.55 -19.55 -1.40
CA GLY A 201 -9.14 -19.47 -0.07
C GLY A 201 -10.66 -19.56 -0.06
N PRO A 202 -11.27 -19.73 1.13
CA PRO A 202 -12.72 -19.73 1.26
C PRO A 202 -13.29 -18.35 0.92
N THR A 203 -14.48 -18.35 0.30
CA THR A 203 -15.25 -17.11 0.00
C THR A 203 -15.49 -16.25 1.25
N GLU A 204 -15.44 -16.86 2.43
CA GLU A 204 -15.56 -16.19 3.73
C GLU A 204 -14.46 -15.16 4.00
N LEU A 205 -13.27 -15.29 3.39
CA LEU A 205 -12.20 -14.30 3.53
C LEU A 205 -12.58 -12.95 2.90
N ALA A 206 -13.26 -12.97 1.76
CA ALA A 206 -13.81 -11.76 1.14
C ALA A 206 -14.92 -11.12 1.97
N GLN A 207 -15.50 -11.88 2.90
CA GLN A 207 -16.56 -11.45 3.80
C GLN A 207 -16.03 -10.91 5.12
N HIS A 208 -14.71 -10.66 5.24
CA HIS A 208 -14.19 -10.01 6.44
C HIS A 208 -14.80 -8.62 6.59
N LEU A 209 -15.33 -8.38 7.79
CA LEU A 209 -16.33 -7.35 8.05
C LEU A 209 -15.86 -5.94 7.62
N PHE A 210 -14.58 -5.63 7.80
CA PHE A 210 -14.02 -4.29 7.53
C PHE A 210 -13.15 -4.19 6.27
N LEU A 211 -12.89 -5.30 5.59
CA LEU A 211 -11.89 -5.34 4.52
C LEU A 211 -12.28 -4.43 3.35
N LEU A 212 -13.52 -4.54 2.87
CA LEU A 212 -14.02 -3.74 1.75
C LEU A 212 -14.06 -2.24 2.06
N ALA A 213 -14.48 -1.87 3.28
CA ALA A 213 -14.54 -0.50 3.74
C ALA A 213 -13.15 0.15 3.72
N ARG A 214 -12.15 -0.54 4.29
CA ARG A 214 -10.77 -0.04 4.37
C ARG A 214 -10.09 0.11 3.01
N VAL A 215 -10.29 -0.83 2.08
CA VAL A 215 -9.73 -0.70 0.72
C VAL A 215 -10.43 0.38 -0.10
N ALA A 216 -11.72 0.64 0.19
CA ALA A 216 -12.48 1.69 -0.45
C ALA A 216 -12.05 3.07 0.04
N GLU A 217 -11.85 3.23 1.35
CA GLU A 217 -11.24 4.40 1.99
C GLU A 217 -9.81 4.65 1.48
N ALA A 218 -9.00 3.60 1.28
CA ALA A 218 -7.64 3.73 0.75
C ALA A 218 -7.56 3.95 -0.78
N GLY A 219 -8.67 3.83 -1.51
CA GLY A 219 -8.72 4.09 -2.95
C GLY A 219 -8.25 2.95 -3.86
N HIS A 220 -8.11 1.73 -3.32
CA HIS A 220 -7.54 0.58 -4.04
C HIS A 220 -8.55 -0.08 -4.98
N THR A 221 -8.82 0.57 -6.11
CA THR A 221 -9.85 0.16 -7.09
C THR A 221 -9.72 -1.30 -7.53
N GLY A 222 -8.51 -1.75 -7.87
CA GLY A 222 -8.30 -3.13 -8.32
C GLY A 222 -8.59 -4.19 -7.25
N VAL A 223 -8.39 -3.84 -5.97
CA VAL A 223 -8.71 -4.73 -4.83
C VAL A 223 -10.21 -4.78 -4.61
N VAL A 224 -10.90 -3.63 -4.70
CA VAL A 224 -12.37 -3.55 -4.63
C VAL A 224 -13.02 -4.41 -5.71
N GLU A 225 -12.53 -4.33 -6.95
CA GLU A 225 -13.00 -5.18 -8.04
C GLU A 225 -12.77 -6.66 -7.74
N ALA A 226 -11.59 -7.03 -7.25
CA ALA A 226 -11.26 -8.42 -6.90
C ALA A 226 -12.18 -8.98 -5.79
N LEU A 227 -12.48 -8.18 -4.76
CA LEU A 227 -13.40 -8.57 -3.68
C LEU A 227 -14.84 -8.72 -4.19
N ALA A 228 -15.30 -7.79 -5.03
CA ALA A 228 -16.63 -7.86 -5.64
C ALA A 228 -16.77 -9.09 -6.57
N GLU A 229 -15.74 -9.38 -7.39
CA GLU A 229 -15.67 -10.58 -8.24
C GLU A 229 -15.71 -11.88 -7.41
N ALA A 230 -15.11 -11.88 -6.22
CA ALA A 230 -15.15 -12.99 -5.27
C ALA A 230 -16.48 -13.10 -4.51
N GLY A 231 -17.44 -12.20 -4.73
CA GLY A 231 -18.75 -12.23 -4.10
C GLY A 231 -18.79 -11.61 -2.70
N ALA A 232 -17.89 -10.66 -2.38
CA ALA A 232 -18.03 -9.82 -1.20
C ALA A 232 -19.38 -9.08 -1.23
N ASP A 233 -20.02 -8.95 -0.06
CA ASP A 233 -21.23 -8.13 0.07
C ASP A 233 -20.83 -6.65 0.04
N VAL A 234 -21.09 -6.00 -1.10
CA VAL A 234 -20.69 -4.61 -1.35
C VAL A 234 -21.45 -3.58 -0.52
N ASP A 235 -22.61 -3.96 0.03
CA ASP A 235 -23.43 -3.10 0.89
C ASP A 235 -23.17 -3.36 2.39
N ARG A 236 -22.28 -4.29 2.73
CA ARG A 236 -21.97 -4.61 4.12
C ARG A 236 -21.29 -3.43 4.80
N ALA A 237 -21.95 -2.90 5.81
CA ALA A 237 -21.54 -1.72 6.56
C ALA A 237 -21.49 -2.04 8.08
N PRO A 238 -20.33 -2.43 8.62
CA PRO A 238 -20.19 -2.86 10.02
C PRO A 238 -20.56 -1.77 11.02
N ASP A 239 -20.07 -0.57 10.76
CA ASP A 239 -20.25 0.62 11.59
C ASP A 239 -21.40 1.49 11.07
N GLY A 240 -22.22 0.94 10.16
CA GLY A 240 -23.32 1.65 9.51
C GLY A 240 -22.91 2.55 8.34
N ILE A 241 -21.61 2.70 8.06
CA ILE A 241 -21.10 3.44 6.90
C ILE A 241 -20.74 2.45 5.78
N PRO A 242 -21.42 2.47 4.62
CA PRO A 242 -21.06 1.65 3.47
C PRO A 242 -19.72 2.02 2.87
N ALA A 243 -19.04 1.05 2.26
CA ALA A 243 -17.77 1.28 1.56
C ALA A 243 -17.87 2.33 0.45
N LEU A 244 -19.03 2.43 -0.21
CA LEU A 244 -19.30 3.43 -1.24
C LEU A 244 -19.26 4.85 -0.68
N SER A 245 -19.74 5.07 0.54
CA SER A 245 -19.77 6.36 1.21
C SER A 245 -18.37 6.82 1.63
N LEU A 246 -17.55 5.91 2.17
CA LEU A 246 -16.14 6.18 2.48
C LEU A 246 -15.35 6.55 1.21
N ALA A 247 -15.52 5.79 0.12
CA ALA A 247 -14.88 6.10 -1.15
C ALA A 247 -15.35 7.45 -1.73
N ALA A 248 -16.59 7.84 -1.47
CA ALA A 248 -17.15 9.09 -1.94
C ALA A 248 -16.62 10.30 -1.14
N GLU A 249 -16.52 10.16 0.19
CA GLU A 249 -15.92 11.14 1.10
C GLU A 249 -14.43 11.37 0.82
N GLU A 250 -13.68 10.32 0.49
CA GLU A 250 -12.25 10.41 0.11
C GLU A 250 -12.01 10.76 -1.37
N GLY A 251 -13.09 10.89 -2.16
CA GLY A 251 -13.01 11.36 -3.55
C GLY A 251 -12.51 10.32 -4.56
N HIS A 252 -12.55 9.04 -4.21
CA HIS A 252 -12.07 7.93 -5.04
C HIS A 252 -13.10 7.53 -6.10
N ALA A 253 -13.28 8.38 -7.12
CA ALA A 253 -14.28 8.18 -8.19
C ALA A 253 -14.20 6.80 -8.89
N ALA A 254 -12.99 6.25 -9.08
CA ALA A 254 -12.81 4.93 -9.68
C ALA A 254 -13.35 3.80 -8.77
N VAL A 255 -13.16 3.92 -7.45
CA VAL A 255 -13.73 2.98 -6.47
C VAL A 255 -15.25 3.10 -6.44
N VAL A 256 -15.79 4.33 -6.40
CA VAL A 256 -17.23 4.57 -6.43
C VAL A 256 -17.85 3.94 -7.68
N GLU A 257 -17.21 4.11 -8.85
CA GLU A 257 -17.67 3.48 -10.09
C GLU A 257 -17.65 1.94 -9.99
N ALA A 258 -16.58 1.36 -9.46
CA ALA A 258 -16.45 -0.09 -9.29
C ALA A 258 -17.54 -0.66 -8.37
N LEU A 259 -17.79 0.00 -7.22
CA LEU A 259 -18.83 -0.41 -6.26
C LEU A 259 -20.24 -0.30 -6.87
N VAL A 260 -20.55 0.81 -7.55
CA VAL A 260 -21.86 0.97 -8.23
C VAL A 260 -22.04 -0.09 -9.32
N LYS A 261 -20.99 -0.41 -10.08
CA LYS A 261 -21.03 -1.47 -11.10
C LYS A 261 -21.20 -2.86 -10.48
N ALA A 262 -20.66 -3.09 -9.29
CA ALA A 262 -20.85 -4.30 -8.50
C ALA A 262 -22.24 -4.39 -7.84
N GLY A 263 -23.07 -3.35 -7.97
CA GLY A 263 -24.44 -3.32 -7.47
C GLY A 263 -24.61 -2.68 -6.09
N ALA A 264 -23.61 -1.96 -5.60
CA ALA A 264 -23.72 -1.23 -4.34
C ALA A 264 -24.86 -0.20 -4.40
N ARG A 265 -25.65 -0.12 -3.33
CA ARG A 265 -26.71 0.87 -3.19
C ARG A 265 -26.09 2.25 -2.97
N ILE A 266 -26.48 3.20 -3.79
CA ILE A 266 -26.17 4.61 -3.55
C ILE A 266 -27.07 5.08 -2.41
N ASP A 267 -26.46 5.36 -1.27
CA ASP A 267 -27.15 5.93 -0.12
C ASP A 267 -26.98 7.46 -0.06
N GLU A 268 -27.72 8.10 0.84
CA GLU A 268 -27.68 9.55 1.05
C GLU A 268 -26.31 10.05 1.53
N THR A 269 -25.61 9.24 2.33
CA THR A 269 -24.33 9.62 2.93
C THR A 269 -23.22 9.77 1.89
N ALA A 270 -23.26 8.99 0.80
CA ALA A 270 -22.27 9.06 -0.25
C ALA A 270 -22.25 10.40 -1.01
N LEU A 271 -23.42 10.87 -1.46
CA LEU A 271 -23.50 12.13 -2.20
C LEU A 271 -23.22 13.32 -1.26
N GLN A 272 -23.76 13.27 -0.04
CA GLN A 272 -23.49 14.28 0.98
C GLN A 272 -21.99 14.39 1.29
N GLY A 273 -21.31 13.28 1.60
CA GLY A 273 -19.89 13.25 1.92
C GLY A 273 -19.01 13.76 0.77
N ALA A 274 -19.31 13.34 -0.46
CA ALA A 274 -18.63 13.86 -1.65
C ALA A 274 -18.84 15.37 -1.85
N ALA A 275 -20.04 15.88 -1.54
CA ALA A 275 -20.34 17.30 -1.61
C ALA A 275 -19.63 18.11 -0.51
N GLU A 276 -19.60 17.60 0.72
CA GLU A 276 -18.89 18.18 1.86
C GLU A 276 -17.39 18.29 1.60
N ALA A 277 -16.78 17.22 1.08
CA ALA A 277 -15.36 17.17 0.78
C ALA A 277 -14.99 17.91 -0.52
N GLY A 278 -15.97 18.24 -1.37
CA GLY A 278 -15.75 19.02 -2.60
C GLY A 278 -15.34 18.17 -3.80
N HIS A 279 -15.62 16.87 -3.79
CA HIS A 279 -15.19 15.92 -4.83
C HIS A 279 -16.12 15.95 -6.04
N LEU A 280 -15.93 16.96 -6.90
CA LEU A 280 -16.74 17.18 -8.11
C LEU A 280 -16.91 15.94 -8.98
N ALA A 281 -15.84 15.18 -9.23
CA ALA A 281 -15.90 13.99 -10.09
C ALA A 281 -16.82 12.90 -9.51
N VAL A 282 -16.79 12.72 -8.18
CA VAL A 282 -17.67 11.76 -7.48
C VAL A 282 -19.12 12.27 -7.51
N VAL A 283 -19.35 13.55 -7.24
CA VAL A 283 -20.69 14.16 -7.28
C VAL A 283 -21.34 13.98 -8.66
N GLN A 284 -20.60 14.29 -9.73
CA GLN A 284 -21.09 14.11 -11.10
C GLN A 284 -21.39 12.64 -11.41
N LEU A 285 -20.54 11.73 -10.93
CA LEU A 285 -20.73 10.29 -11.12
C LEU A 285 -21.99 9.82 -10.39
N LEU A 286 -22.14 10.12 -9.11
CA LEU A 286 -23.29 9.71 -8.30
C LEU A 286 -24.61 10.27 -8.86
N ALA A 287 -24.63 11.56 -9.21
CA ALA A 287 -25.78 12.19 -9.86
C ALA A 287 -26.16 11.47 -11.18
N ALA A 288 -25.17 11.15 -12.03
CA ALA A 288 -25.40 10.41 -13.27
C ALA A 288 -25.89 8.96 -13.05
N ARG A 289 -25.65 8.38 -11.86
CA ARG A 289 -26.11 7.04 -11.48
C ARG A 289 -27.45 7.06 -10.71
N GLY A 290 -28.10 8.22 -10.63
CA GLY A 290 -29.43 8.36 -10.04
C GLY A 290 -29.44 8.47 -8.52
N ALA A 291 -28.38 9.03 -7.92
CA ALA A 291 -28.41 9.44 -6.53
C ALA A 291 -29.56 10.41 -6.27
N ASP A 292 -30.19 10.31 -5.10
CA ASP A 292 -31.15 11.32 -4.63
C ASP A 292 -30.38 12.61 -4.32
N LEU A 293 -30.66 13.67 -5.07
CA LEU A 293 -29.95 14.94 -4.97
C LEU A 293 -30.33 15.75 -3.74
N GLU A 294 -31.43 15.40 -3.06
CA GLU A 294 -31.95 16.12 -1.89
C GLU A 294 -31.62 15.41 -0.58
N ALA A 295 -31.37 14.10 -0.62
CA ALA A 295 -31.08 13.31 0.57
C ALA A 295 -29.75 13.73 1.21
N GLY A 296 -29.79 14.14 2.49
CA GLY A 296 -28.62 14.68 3.21
C GLY A 296 -28.25 16.11 2.83
N SER A 297 -29.11 16.83 2.08
CA SER A 297 -28.91 18.22 1.65
C SER A 297 -27.53 18.53 1.01
N PRO A 298 -27.08 17.78 -0.02
CA PRO A 298 -25.73 17.91 -0.60
C PRO A 298 -25.40 19.32 -1.10
N VAL A 299 -26.37 20.04 -1.69
CA VAL A 299 -26.18 21.43 -2.15
C VAL A 299 -25.87 22.36 -0.98
N VAL A 300 -26.57 22.16 0.14
CA VAL A 300 -26.38 22.95 1.36
C VAL A 300 -24.99 22.72 1.93
N GLU A 301 -24.56 21.47 2.00
CA GLU A 301 -23.26 21.11 2.57
C GLU A 301 -22.10 21.60 1.68
N ALA A 302 -22.19 21.43 0.36
CA ALA A 302 -21.22 21.99 -0.58
C ALA A 302 -21.14 23.53 -0.48
N ALA A 303 -22.28 24.20 -0.30
CA ALA A 303 -22.34 25.64 -0.15
C ALA A 303 -21.76 26.13 1.18
N ARG A 304 -22.02 25.40 2.27
CA ARG A 304 -21.46 25.65 3.60
C ARG A 304 -19.94 25.52 3.61
N ARG A 305 -19.38 24.62 2.80
CA ARG A 305 -17.93 24.41 2.67
C ARG A 305 -17.28 25.28 1.58
N GLY A 306 -18.07 25.99 0.77
CA GLY A 306 -17.58 26.92 -0.24
C GLY A 306 -17.22 26.28 -1.58
N HIS A 307 -17.69 25.06 -1.86
CA HIS A 307 -17.34 24.30 -3.06
C HIS A 307 -18.17 24.73 -4.28
N VAL A 308 -17.79 25.85 -4.89
CA VAL A 308 -18.51 26.48 -6.02
C VAL A 308 -18.80 25.51 -7.15
N ALA A 309 -17.80 24.73 -7.59
CA ALA A 309 -17.97 23.81 -8.72
C ALA A 309 -18.93 22.65 -8.42
N VAL A 310 -18.98 22.20 -7.15
CA VAL A 310 -19.91 21.17 -6.71
C VAL A 310 -21.33 21.72 -6.66
N VAL A 311 -21.53 22.92 -6.10
CA VAL A 311 -22.83 23.61 -6.09
C VAL A 311 -23.34 23.80 -7.52
N GLU A 312 -22.48 24.23 -8.44
CA GLU A 312 -22.82 24.37 -9.85
C GLU A 312 -23.25 23.04 -10.48
N ALA A 313 -22.48 21.97 -10.26
CA ALA A 313 -22.77 20.65 -10.80
C ALA A 313 -24.06 20.03 -10.26
N LEU A 314 -24.34 20.19 -8.96
CA LEU A 314 -25.61 19.73 -8.36
C LEU A 314 -26.80 20.49 -8.92
N ALA A 315 -26.69 21.82 -9.06
CA ALA A 315 -27.74 22.63 -9.69
C ALA A 315 -27.96 22.25 -11.16
N GLU A 316 -26.90 21.92 -11.91
CA GLU A 316 -27.00 21.42 -13.28
C GLU A 316 -27.63 20.02 -13.37
N ALA A 317 -27.41 19.18 -12.35
CA ALA A 317 -28.07 17.88 -12.22
C ALA A 317 -29.54 17.97 -11.82
N GLY A 318 -30.02 19.18 -11.45
CA GLY A 318 -31.42 19.45 -11.12
C GLY A 318 -31.74 19.41 -9.63
N ALA A 319 -30.74 19.52 -8.75
CA ALA A 319 -30.96 19.67 -7.32
C ALA A 319 -31.69 20.99 -7.00
N ASP A 320 -32.55 20.97 -5.99
CA ASP A 320 -33.24 22.16 -5.50
C ASP A 320 -32.26 23.07 -4.74
N ILE A 321 -31.97 24.23 -5.33
CA ILE A 321 -31.04 25.21 -4.76
C ILE A 321 -31.57 25.90 -3.49
N ASP A 322 -32.89 25.83 -3.27
CA ASP A 322 -33.58 26.40 -2.13
C ASP A 322 -33.97 25.33 -1.08
N ALA A 323 -33.50 24.09 -1.25
CA ALA A 323 -33.68 23.03 -0.26
C ALA A 323 -33.11 23.43 1.12
N GLU A 324 -33.82 23.03 2.17
CA GLU A 324 -33.43 23.28 3.56
C GLU A 324 -32.72 22.06 4.16
N ASP A 325 -31.68 22.32 4.96
CA ASP A 325 -31.11 21.30 5.86
C ASP A 325 -32.07 20.97 7.02
N ASP A 326 -31.71 19.99 7.84
CA ASP A 326 -32.46 19.62 9.06
C ASP A 326 -32.62 20.76 10.07
N ARG A 327 -31.88 21.86 9.91
CA ARG A 327 -31.99 23.07 10.73
C ARG A 327 -32.79 24.17 10.05
N GLY A 328 -33.46 23.87 8.93
CA GLY A 328 -34.29 24.79 8.17
C GLY A 328 -33.49 25.85 7.41
N ARG A 329 -32.22 25.60 7.07
CA ARG A 329 -31.34 26.57 6.41
C ARG A 329 -31.02 26.15 4.98
N THR A 330 -31.09 27.13 4.09
CA THR A 330 -30.74 26.97 2.67
C THR A 330 -29.25 27.10 2.43
N ALA A 331 -28.82 26.62 1.26
CA ALA A 331 -27.45 26.75 0.77
C ALA A 331 -26.97 28.23 0.75
N LEU A 332 -27.86 29.15 0.33
CA LEU A 332 -27.55 30.57 0.28
C LEU A 332 -27.26 31.15 1.67
N ARG A 333 -28.06 30.78 2.68
CA ARG A 333 -27.92 31.26 4.05
C ARG A 333 -26.62 30.79 4.68
N TRP A 334 -26.26 29.53 4.44
CA TRP A 334 -24.99 28.97 4.90
C TRP A 334 -23.78 29.58 4.21
N ALA A 335 -23.80 29.68 2.87
CA ALA A 335 -22.70 30.30 2.13
C ALA A 335 -22.49 31.78 2.55
N ALA A 336 -23.57 32.51 2.85
CA ALA A 336 -23.47 33.88 3.36
C ALA A 336 -22.92 33.94 4.78
N PHE A 337 -23.36 33.02 5.67
CA PHE A 337 -22.88 32.94 7.05
C PHE A 337 -21.39 32.62 7.13
N GLU A 338 -20.92 31.66 6.32
CA GLU A 338 -19.51 31.24 6.26
C GLU A 338 -18.63 32.17 5.40
N GLY A 339 -19.24 33.16 4.72
CA GLY A 339 -18.52 34.17 3.93
C GLY A 339 -18.07 33.72 2.54
N HIS A 340 -18.63 32.63 2.01
CA HIS A 340 -18.33 32.07 0.69
C HIS A 340 -18.96 32.88 -0.45
N SER A 341 -18.41 34.08 -0.69
CA SER A 341 -18.95 35.06 -1.63
C SER A 341 -19.15 34.54 -3.07
N ALA A 342 -18.27 33.65 -3.54
CA ALA A 342 -18.40 33.05 -4.87
C ALA A 342 -19.62 32.12 -4.98
N VAL A 343 -19.90 31.35 -3.93
CA VAL A 343 -21.09 30.49 -3.86
C VAL A 343 -22.35 31.35 -3.77
N VAL A 344 -22.34 32.41 -2.95
CA VAL A 344 -23.46 33.36 -2.86
C VAL A 344 -23.77 33.99 -4.21
N GLN A 345 -22.74 34.43 -4.96
CA GLN A 345 -22.90 34.99 -6.30
C GLN A 345 -23.48 33.97 -7.28
N LEU A 346 -23.00 32.72 -7.23
CA LEU A 346 -23.52 31.63 -8.06
C LEU A 346 -25.00 31.36 -7.77
N LEU A 347 -25.36 31.15 -6.50
CA LEU A 347 -26.74 30.87 -6.08
C LEU A 347 -27.68 32.03 -6.43
N ALA A 348 -27.27 33.28 -6.19
CA ALA A 348 -28.03 34.46 -6.59
C ALA A 348 -28.21 34.56 -8.11
N ALA A 349 -27.18 34.23 -8.90
CA ALA A 349 -27.27 34.22 -10.36
C ALA A 349 -28.20 33.11 -10.89
N ARG A 350 -28.36 32.01 -10.13
CA ARG A 350 -29.30 30.92 -10.41
C ARG A 350 -30.71 31.20 -9.87
N GLY A 351 -30.92 32.31 -9.17
CA GLY A 351 -32.23 32.77 -8.71
C GLY A 351 -32.67 32.19 -7.37
N ALA A 352 -31.73 31.75 -6.52
CA ALA A 352 -32.03 31.29 -5.16
C ALA A 352 -32.81 32.37 -4.38
N ASP A 353 -33.84 31.95 -3.66
CA ASP A 353 -34.68 32.85 -2.87
C ASP A 353 -33.95 33.30 -1.61
N SER A 354 -33.73 34.61 -1.48
CA SER A 354 -33.06 35.19 -0.30
C SER A 354 -33.88 35.09 0.98
N GLU A 355 -35.19 34.87 0.87
CA GLU A 355 -36.12 34.72 1.99
C GLU A 355 -36.47 33.26 2.30
N ALA A 356 -36.00 32.29 1.48
CA ALA A 356 -36.19 30.88 1.76
C ALA A 356 -35.36 30.43 2.99
N GLY A 357 -35.87 29.44 3.70
CA GLY A 357 -35.34 29.01 4.99
C GLY A 357 -36.28 29.36 6.15
N SER A 358 -36.49 28.40 7.03
CA SER A 358 -37.18 28.62 8.29
C SER A 358 -36.50 29.74 9.10
N PRO A 359 -37.28 30.61 9.79
CA PRO A 359 -36.71 31.65 10.64
C PRO A 359 -35.82 30.99 11.70
N ILE A 360 -34.71 31.66 12.06
CA ILE A 360 -33.79 31.19 13.12
C ILE A 360 -34.59 31.11 14.42
N THR A 361 -35.20 29.97 14.70
CA THR A 361 -35.74 29.69 16.01
C THR A 361 -34.53 29.35 16.86
N GLU A 362 -34.13 30.29 17.71
CA GLU A 362 -33.20 30.03 18.82
C GLU A 362 -33.81 28.98 19.76
N ALA A 363 -33.77 27.72 19.36
CA ALA A 363 -34.10 26.59 20.19
C ALA A 363 -32.86 25.70 20.25
N GLY A 364 -31.88 26.14 21.06
CA GLY A 364 -30.79 25.29 21.53
C GLY A 364 -29.51 25.33 20.69
N SER A 365 -28.75 26.43 20.78
CA SER A 365 -27.34 26.45 20.40
C SER A 365 -26.50 26.66 21.65
N SER A 366 -26.25 25.57 22.38
CA SER A 366 -24.94 25.36 23.00
C SER A 366 -24.15 24.49 22.03
N ASP A 367 -23.16 25.09 21.37
CA ASP A 367 -21.81 24.55 21.15
C ASP A 367 -20.95 25.63 20.48
#